data_AF-A0A5C2H3A6-F1
#
_entry.id   AF-A0A5C2H3A6-F1
#
_cell.length_a   1.000
_cell.length_b   1.000
_cell.length_c   1.000
_cell.angle_alpha   90.00
_cell.angle_beta   90.00
_cell.angle_gamma   90.00
#
_symmetry.space_group_name_H-M   'P 1'
#
loop_
_entity.id
_entity.type
_entity.pdbx_description
1 polymer ?
#
loop_
_entity_poly.entity_id
_entity_poly.type
_entity_poly.pdbx_seq_one_letter_code
_entity_poly.pdbx_strand_id
1 'polypeptide(L)' 'MAGNTQMNDNERGVFSLHGIIGYLIAVALLLTILVVLTINGIKVQQNEATNYYQVNQDLNGLKMNSSDNHKQYQLIGSEK' A
#
# COMPACT_ATOMS: atom_id res chain seq x y z
N MET A 1 -26.95 2.27 -55.81
CA MET A 1 -25.50 2.58 -55.76
C MET A 1 -25.08 2.60 -54.30
N ALA A 2 -24.53 1.48 -53.80
CA ALA A 2 -24.00 1.41 -52.45
C ALA A 2 -22.59 1.99 -52.46
N GLY A 3 -22.46 3.19 -51.90
CA GLY A 3 -21.20 3.90 -51.73
C GLY A 3 -20.24 3.08 -50.87
N ASN A 4 -19.04 2.94 -51.42
CA ASN A 4 -17.85 2.24 -50.97
C ASN A 4 -17.19 2.84 -49.71
N THR A 5 -17.92 2.98 -48.61
CA THR A 5 -17.28 3.25 -47.30
C THR A 5 -16.76 1.95 -46.68
N GLN A 6 -15.86 1.25 -47.38
CA GLN A 6 -15.09 0.15 -46.80
C GLN A 6 -13.91 0.77 -46.04
N MET A 7 -13.88 0.59 -44.71
CA MET A 7 -12.83 1.11 -43.85
C MET A 7 -11.50 0.41 -44.16
N ASN A 8 -10.43 1.18 -44.29
CA ASN A 8 -9.10 0.68 -44.67
C ASN A 8 -8.51 -0.16 -43.53
N ASP A 9 -7.95 -1.34 -43.82
CA ASP A 9 -7.36 -2.22 -42.80
C ASP A 9 -6.19 -1.58 -42.04
N ASN A 10 -5.50 -0.59 -42.65
CA ASN A 10 -4.48 0.21 -41.95
C ASN A 10 -5.05 1.10 -40.84
N GLU A 11 -6.33 1.45 -40.92
CA GLU A 11 -7.07 2.23 -39.91
C GLU A 11 -7.65 1.34 -38.80
N ARG A 12 -7.58 0.01 -38.95
CA ARG A 12 -8.08 -1.00 -38.00
C ARG A 12 -7.02 -1.50 -37.03
N GLY A 13 -5.80 -0.97 -37.11
CA GLY A 13 -4.67 -1.43 -36.30
C GLY A 13 -4.71 -0.88 -34.87
N VAL A 14 -5.12 -1.71 -33.90
CA VAL A 14 -4.91 -1.48 -32.44
C VAL A 14 -3.43 -1.23 -32.11
N PHE A 15 -2.52 -1.77 -32.93
CA PHE A 15 -1.06 -1.54 -32.87
C PHE A 15 -0.51 -0.70 -34.04
N SER A 16 -1.32 0.20 -34.62
CA SER A 16 -0.78 1.23 -35.51
C SER A 16 0.24 2.11 -34.76
N LEU A 17 1.10 2.84 -35.49
CA LEU A 17 2.19 3.63 -34.89
C LEU A 17 1.70 4.54 -33.75
N HIS A 18 0.53 5.18 -33.92
CA HIS A 18 -0.09 6.01 -32.89
C HIS A 18 -0.57 5.19 -31.68
N GLY A 19 -1.10 3.98 -31.90
CA GLY A 19 -1.49 3.06 -30.83
C GLY A 19 -0.30 2.60 -29.99
N ILE A 20 0.84 2.25 -30.62
CA ILE A 20 2.05 1.82 -29.90
C ILE A 20 2.64 2.97 -29.08
N ILE A 21 2.70 4.19 -29.62
CA ILE A 21 3.22 5.35 -28.88
C ILE A 21 2.32 5.65 -27.67
N GLY A 22 1.00 5.65 -27.85
CA GLY A 22 0.05 5.84 -26.75
C GLY A 22 0.17 4.76 -25.67
N TYR A 23 0.34 3.50 -26.08
CA TYR A 23 0.61 2.38 -25.17
C TYR A 23 1.89 2.59 -24.35
N LEU A 24 3.00 2.96 -24.98
CA LEU A 24 4.28 3.16 -24.29
C LEU A 24 4.19 4.31 -23.28
N ILE A 25 3.50 5.41 -23.61
CA ILE A 25 3.26 6.51 -22.69
C ILE A 25 2.41 6.04 -21.50
N ALA A 26 1.33 5.29 -21.74
CA ALA A 26 0.48 4.78 -20.69
C ALA A 26 1.25 3.85 -19.73
N VAL A 27 2.07 2.94 -20.26
CA VAL A 27 2.92 2.06 -19.45
C VAL A 27 3.91 2.86 -18.62
N ALA A 28 4.59 3.86 -19.20
CA ALA A 28 5.52 4.70 -18.47
C ALA A 28 4.82 5.46 -17.32
N LEU A 29 3.62 5.97 -17.54
CA LEU A 29 2.82 6.66 -16.51
C LEU A 29 2.43 5.71 -15.37
N LEU A 30 1.95 4.50 -15.70
CA LEU A 30 1.59 3.49 -14.71
C LEU A 30 2.81 3.06 -13.87
N LEU A 31 3.97 2.84 -14.51
CA LEU A 31 5.21 2.51 -13.81
C LEU A 31 5.70 3.66 -12.93
N THR A 32 5.55 4.91 -13.38
CA THR A 32 5.91 6.09 -12.57
C THR A 32 5.06 6.16 -11.31
N ILE A 33 3.74 5.98 -11.44
CA ILE A 33 2.82 5.94 -10.30
C ILE A 33 3.22 4.79 -9.36
N LEU A 34 3.45 3.59 -9.89
CA LEU A 34 3.86 2.42 -9.11
C LEU A 34 5.13 2.69 -8.28
N VAL A 35 6.18 3.25 -8.90
CA VAL A 35 7.44 3.53 -8.22
C VAL A 35 7.24 4.54 -7.09
N VAL A 36 6.51 5.63 -7.34
CA VAL A 36 6.22 6.65 -6.32
C VAL A 36 5.46 6.04 -5.14
N LEU A 37 4.39 5.27 -5.40
CA LEU A 37 3.62 4.64 -4.33
C LEU A 37 4.45 3.63 -3.54
N THR A 38 5.30 2.86 -4.22
CA THR A 38 6.17 1.86 -3.58
C THR A 38 7.18 2.52 -2.64
N ILE A 39 7.86 3.58 -3.08
CA ILE A 39 8.82 4.31 -2.25
C ILE A 39 8.14 4.89 -1.01
N ASN A 40 6.98 5.52 -1.17
CA ASN A 40 6.23 6.07 -0.03
C ASN A 40 5.77 4.96 0.93
N GLY A 41 5.30 3.83 0.40
CA GLY A 41 4.90 2.67 1.22
C GLY A 41 6.06 2.11 2.04
N ILE A 42 7.23 1.92 1.43
CA ILE A 42 8.44 1.46 2.13
C ILE A 42 8.85 2.46 3.21
N LYS A 43 8.80 3.77 2.92
CA LYS A 43 9.15 4.81 3.90
C LYS A 43 8.26 4.77 5.13
N VAL A 44 6.95 4.62 4.96
CA VAL A 44 6.00 4.46 6.07
C VAL A 44 6.29 3.18 6.84
N GLN A 45 6.50 2.05 6.15
CA GLN A 45 6.82 0.78 6.79
C GLN A 45 8.11 0.88 7.62
N GLN A 46 9.16 1.53 7.11
CA GLN A 46 10.40 1.75 7.85
C GLN A 46 10.21 2.63 9.09
N ASN A 47 9.41 3.70 8.97
CA ASN A 47 9.12 4.58 10.11
C ASN A 47 8.37 3.83 11.22
N GLU A 48 7.28 3.14 10.86
CA GLU A 48 6.43 2.43 11.83
C GLU A 48 7.08 1.16 12.39
N ALA A 49 7.97 0.50 11.65
CA ALA A 49 8.70 -0.66 12.16
C ALA A 49 9.53 -0.32 13.42
N THR A 50 9.96 0.93 13.57
CA THR A 50 10.70 1.40 14.75
C THR A 50 9.84 2.13 15.77
N ASN A 51 8.62 2.54 15.41
CA ASN A 51 7.68 3.24 16.29
C ASN A 51 6.69 2.25 16.93
N TYR A 52 7.19 1.40 17.82
CA TYR A 52 6.32 0.54 18.61
C TYR A 52 5.49 1.37 19.60
N TYR A 53 4.25 0.95 19.84
CA TYR A 53 3.41 1.53 20.89
C TYR A 53 4.12 1.38 22.25
N GLN A 54 4.56 2.51 22.81
CA GLN A 54 5.09 2.54 24.17
C GLN A 54 3.93 2.75 25.14
N VAL A 55 3.76 1.81 26.06
CA VAL A 55 2.95 2.05 27.26
C VAL A 55 3.66 3.16 28.03
N ASN A 56 2.94 4.25 28.32
CA ASN A 56 3.46 5.39 29.07
C ASN A 56 4.25 4.88 30.30
N GLN A 57 5.56 5.12 30.30
CA GLN A 57 6.48 4.67 31.35
C GLN A 57 6.46 5.59 32.58
N ASP A 58 5.63 6.65 32.55
CA ASP A 58 5.35 7.42 33.76
C ASP A 58 4.64 6.51 34.78
N LEU A 59 5.36 6.19 35.85
CA LEU A 59 4.84 5.42 36.99
C LEU A 59 3.55 6.03 37.57
N ASN A 60 3.32 7.34 37.41
CA ASN A 60 2.09 8.01 37.84
C ASN A 60 1.04 8.13 36.72
N GLY A 61 1.44 7.90 35.46
CA GLY A 61 0.56 7.96 34.29
C GLY A 61 -0.28 6.70 34.11
N LEU A 62 0.17 5.57 34.66
CA LEU A 62 -0.57 4.31 34.68
C LEU A 62 -1.48 4.26 35.92
N LYS A 63 -2.75 4.67 35.73
CA LYS A 63 -3.75 4.54 36.79
C LYS A 63 -4.21 3.10 36.95
N MET A 64 -4.01 2.56 38.14
CA MET A 64 -4.63 1.28 38.52
C MET A 64 -6.14 1.49 38.64
N ASN A 65 -6.90 1.09 37.61
CA ASN A 65 -8.35 1.32 37.55
C ASN A 65 -9.14 0.46 38.55
N SER A 66 -8.56 -0.67 39.00
CA SER A 66 -9.18 -1.55 39.98
C SER A 66 -8.12 -2.29 40.79
N SER A 67 -8.41 -2.52 42.07
CA SER A 67 -7.65 -3.43 42.94
C SER A 67 -7.64 -4.85 42.40
N ASP A 68 -8.64 -5.25 41.60
CA ASP A 68 -8.74 -6.59 41.01
C ASP A 68 -7.82 -6.83 39.81
N ASN A 69 -7.10 -5.82 39.31
CA ASN A 69 -6.23 -5.96 38.13
C ASN A 69 -5.15 -7.05 38.28
N HIS A 70 -4.71 -7.33 39.51
CA HIS A 70 -3.76 -8.42 39.81
C HIS A 70 -4.27 -9.82 39.39
N LYS A 71 -5.59 -10.01 39.27
CA LYS A 71 -6.21 -11.29 38.88
C LYS A 71 -6.07 -11.59 37.38
N GLN A 72 -5.72 -10.58 36.56
CA GLN A 72 -5.58 -10.71 35.10
C GLN A 72 -4.16 -11.10 34.67
N TYR A 73 -3.22 -11.18 35.62
CA TYR A 73 -1.83 -11.58 35.39
C TYR A 73 -1.58 -12.97 35.98
N GLN A 74 -0.99 -13.87 35.18
CA GLN A 74 -0.52 -15.18 35.66
C GLN A 74 0.95 -15.37 35.29
N LEU A 75 1.76 -15.73 36.28
CA LEU A 75 3.12 -16.20 36.09
C LEU A 75 3.09 -17.67 35.69
N ILE A 76 3.24 -17.98 34.40
CA ILE A 76 3.44 -19.36 33.96
C ILE A 76 4.87 -19.77 34.32
N GLY A 77 5.03 -20.79 35.18
CA GLY A 77 6.33 -21.42 35.48
C GLY A 77 7.05 -20.97 36.77
N SER A 78 6.38 -20.27 37.68
CA SER A 78 6.99 -19.84 38.96
C SER A 78 6.81 -20.82 40.13
N GLU A 79 6.34 -22.04 39.89
CA GLU A 79 6.29 -23.08 40.92
C GLU A 79 7.68 -23.73 41.07
N LYS A 80 8.39 -23.32 42.14
CA LYS A 80 9.48 -24.09 42.75
C LYS A 80 9.19 -24.27 44.22
#